data_AF-A0A1H5LH49-F1
#
_entry.id   AF-A0A1H5LH49-F1
#
_cell.length_a   1.000
_cell.length_b   1.000
_cell.length_c   1.000
_cell.angle_alpha   90.00
_cell.angle_beta   90.00
_cell.angle_gamma   90.00
#
_symmetry.space_group_name_H-M   'P 1'
#
loop_
_entity.id
_entity.type
_entity.pdbx_description
1 polymer ?
#
loop_
_entity_poly.entity_id
_entity_poly.type
_entity_poly.pdbx_seq_one_letter_code
_entity_poly.pdbx_strand_id
1 'polypeptide(L)' 'MSKLKEMLTRAESWPEADQAELVELAQEIEARHAGEYEANVEELAGIDSGLLAAAEGRFAAEDDAEATFSKYRWI' A
#
# COMPACT_ATOMS: atom_id res chain seq x y z
N MET A 1 -16.97 28.39 -8.60
CA MET A 1 -15.99 27.42 -8.07
C MET A 1 -16.38 26.03 -8.61
N SER A 2 -15.50 25.02 -8.61
CA SER A 2 -15.94 23.67 -8.99
C SER A 2 -16.82 23.09 -7.88
N LYS A 3 -17.81 22.25 -8.23
CA LYS A 3 -18.68 21.58 -7.24
C LYS A 3 -17.87 20.76 -6.23
N LEU A 4 -16.75 20.18 -6.66
CA LEU A 4 -15.80 19.49 -5.79
C LEU A 4 -15.22 20.43 -4.73
N LYS A 5 -14.72 21.60 -5.14
CA LYS A 5 -14.13 22.56 -4.21
C LYS A 5 -15.15 23.09 -3.20
N GLU A 6 -16.41 23.30 -3.61
CA GLU A 6 -17.49 23.71 -2.71
C GLU A 6 -17.86 22.62 -1.70
N MET A 7 -17.77 21.34 -2.08
CA MET A 7 -18.03 20.22 -1.17
C MET A 7 -16.91 20.08 -0.14
N LEU A 8 -15.64 20.13 -0.56
CA LEU A 8 -14.49 20.02 0.34
C LEU A 8 -14.49 21.12 1.41
N THR A 9 -14.79 22.38 1.03
CA THR A 9 -14.91 23.48 2.00
C THR A 9 -16.00 23.25 3.03
N ARG A 10 -17.09 22.53 2.70
CA ARG A 10 -18.10 22.16 3.70
C ARG A 10 -17.65 20.98 4.56
N ALA A 11 -16.93 20.02 3.97
CA ALA A 11 -16.44 18.84 4.67
C ALA A 11 -15.45 19.18 5.79
N GLU A 12 -14.72 20.30 5.67
CA GLU A 12 -13.85 20.82 6.76
C GLU A 12 -14.60 21.08 8.08
N SER A 13 -15.93 21.27 8.04
CA SER A 13 -16.76 21.50 9.22
C SER A 13 -17.44 20.24 9.78
N TRP A 14 -17.27 19.09 9.14
CA TRP A 14 -17.88 17.83 9.56
C TRP A 14 -17.19 17.26 10.81
N PRO A 15 -17.82 16.30 11.52
CA PRO A 15 -17.14 15.50 12.52
C PRO A 15 -15.85 14.87 11.98
N GLU A 16 -14.83 14.72 12.82
CA GLU A 16 -13.52 14.17 12.42
C GLU A 16 -13.63 12.77 11.80
N ALA A 17 -14.56 11.94 12.28
CA ALA A 17 -14.80 10.61 11.72
C ALA A 17 -15.23 10.65 10.25
N ASP A 18 -16.13 11.58 9.90
CA ASP A 18 -16.63 11.74 8.54
C ASP A 18 -15.55 12.38 7.63
N GLN A 19 -14.68 13.22 8.19
CA GLN A 19 -13.52 13.75 7.47
C GLN A 19 -12.49 12.65 7.16
N ALA A 20 -12.24 11.76 8.14
CA ALA A 20 -11.32 10.63 7.97
C ALA A 20 -11.82 9.66 6.89
N GLU A 21 -13.12 9.30 6.92
CA GLU A 21 -13.73 8.46 5.88
C GLU A 21 -13.59 9.09 4.48
N LEU A 22 -13.79 10.40 4.37
CA LEU A 22 -13.63 11.11 3.09
C LEU A 22 -12.18 11.09 2.59
N VAL A 23 -11.19 11.21 3.49
CA VAL A 23 -9.77 11.11 3.15
C VAL A 23 -9.41 9.71 2.67
N GLU A 24 -9.88 8.66 3.33
CA GLU A 24 -9.65 7.27 2.91
C GLU A 24 -10.20 7.02 1.50
N LEU A 25 -11.43 7.44 1.23
CA LEU A 25 -12.02 7.30 -0.11
C LEU A 25 -11.26 8.10 -1.17
N ALA A 26 -10.76 9.29 -0.83
CA ALA A 26 -9.93 10.08 -1.74
C ALA A 26 -8.62 9.36 -2.06
N GLN A 27 -7.97 8.75 -1.07
CA GLN A 27 -6.75 7.96 -1.25
C GLN A 27 -7.00 6.73 -2.13
N GLU A 28 -8.14 6.04 -1.99
CA GLU A 28 -8.50 4.93 -2.89
C GLU A 28 -8.69 5.40 -4.34
N ILE A 29 -9.29 6.57 -4.54
CA ILE A 29 -9.42 7.19 -5.87
C ILE A 29 -8.01 7.49 -6.41
N GLU A 30 -7.15 8.14 -5.63
CA GLU A 30 -5.78 8.47 -6.02
C GLU A 30 -4.96 7.21 -6.34
N ALA A 31 -5.10 6.14 -5.57
CA ALA A 31 -4.44 4.86 -5.83
C ALA A 31 -4.85 4.27 -7.20
N ARG A 32 -6.13 4.38 -7.59
CA ARG A 32 -6.58 3.98 -8.93
C ARG A 32 -6.02 4.87 -10.04
N HIS A 33 -5.72 6.13 -9.73
CA HIS A 33 -5.13 7.09 -10.67
C HIS A 33 -3.60 7.03 -10.73
N ALA A 34 -2.94 6.49 -9.72
CA ALA A 34 -1.49 6.29 -9.68
C ALA A 34 -0.99 5.29 -10.73
N GLY A 35 -1.90 4.61 -11.45
CA GLY A 35 -1.61 3.58 -12.42
C GLY A 35 -1.47 2.21 -11.75
N GLU A 36 -1.63 1.13 -12.52
CA GLU A 36 -1.16 -0.17 -12.07
C GLU A 36 0.36 -0.06 -11.88
N TYR A 37 0.86 -0.49 -10.73
CA TYR A 37 2.30 -0.56 -10.50
C TYR A 37 2.90 -1.56 -11.49
N GLU A 38 3.62 -1.04 -12.48
CA GLU A 38 4.44 -1.84 -13.37
C GLU A 38 5.79 -2.06 -12.71
N ALA A 39 6.03 -3.28 -12.22
CA ALA A 39 7.33 -3.70 -11.72
C ALA A 39 8.38 -3.50 -12.82
N ASN A 40 9.51 -2.89 -12.47
CA ASN A 40 10.64 -2.76 -13.38
C ASN A 40 11.31 -4.13 -13.62
N VAL A 41 12.27 -4.18 -14.56
CA VAL A 41 12.94 -5.43 -14.96
C VAL A 41 13.63 -6.11 -13.79
N GLU A 42 14.26 -5.34 -12.91
CA GLU A 42 14.95 -5.85 -11.73
C GLU A 42 13.97 -6.44 -10.71
N GLU A 43 12.83 -5.78 -10.50
CA GLU A 43 11.76 -6.25 -9.62
C GLU A 43 11.11 -7.52 -10.17
N LEU A 44 10.83 -7.57 -11.48
CA LEU A 44 10.33 -8.77 -12.15
C LEU A 44 11.31 -9.94 -12.03
N ALA A 45 12.61 -9.70 -12.23
CA ALA A 45 13.62 -10.74 -12.03
C ALA A 45 13.69 -11.22 -10.58
N GLY A 46 13.50 -10.33 -9.60
CA GLY A 46 13.39 -10.67 -8.19
C GLY A 46 12.16 -11.54 -7.89
N ILE A 47 11.01 -11.20 -8.47
CA ILE A 47 9.76 -11.98 -8.36
C ILE A 47 9.94 -13.38 -8.95
N ASP A 48 10.48 -13.49 -10.16
CA ASP A 48 10.72 -14.78 -10.83
C ASP A 48 11.66 -15.67 -10.01
N SER A 49 12.75 -15.08 -9.47
CA SER A 49 13.69 -15.78 -8.60
C SER A 49 13.03 -16.28 -7.31
N GLY A 50 12.19 -15.45 -6.68
CA GLY A 50 11.44 -15.82 -5.48
C GLY A 50 10.42 -16.93 -5.74
N LEU A 51 9.68 -16.87 -6.85
CA LEU A 51 8.73 -17.90 -7.26
C LEU A 51 9.42 -19.23 -7.52
N LEU A 52 10.57 -19.23 -8.20
CA LEU A 52 11.36 -20.43 -8.42
C LEU A 52 11.86 -21.02 -7.08
N ALA A 53 12.38 -20.18 -6.18
CA ALA A 53 12.83 -20.62 -4.86
C ALA A 53 11.69 -21.26 -4.04
N ALA A 54 10.50 -20.67 -4.08
CA ALA A 54 9.32 -21.22 -3.42
C ALA A 54 8.90 -22.58 -4.00
N ALA A 55 8.91 -22.72 -5.33
CA ALA A 55 8.62 -23.98 -6.01
C ALA A 55 9.62 -25.09 -5.64
N GLU A 56 10.87 -24.72 -5.35
CA GLU A 56 11.95 -25.61 -4.89
C GLU A 56 11.96 -25.83 -3.37
N GLY A 57 11.05 -25.20 -2.62
CA GLY A 57 10.99 -25.30 -1.16
C GLY A 57 12.11 -24.56 -0.43
N ARG A 58 12.81 -23.63 -1.09
CA ARG A 58 13.92 -22.84 -0.52
C ARG A 58 13.41 -21.65 0.28
N PHE A 59 12.69 -21.92 1.37
CA PHE A 59 12.26 -20.90 2.32
C PHE A 59 13.31 -20.66 3.40
N ALA A 60 13.32 -19.46 3.97
CA ALA A 60 14.05 -19.19 5.20
C ALA A 60 13.45 -20.01 6.36
N ALA A 61 14.26 -20.31 7.38
CA ALA A 61 13.74 -20.88 8.61
C ALA A 61 12.80 -19.87 9.29
N GLU A 62 11.77 -20.38 9.96
CA GLU A 62 10.76 -19.56 10.63
C GLU A 62 11.39 -18.57 11.64
N ASP A 63 12.33 -19.05 12.45
CA ASP A 63 13.03 -18.22 13.43
C ASP A 63 13.83 -17.06 12.78
N ASP A 64 14.45 -17.29 11.62
CA ASP A 64 15.22 -16.26 10.90
C ASP A 64 14.28 -15.21 10.28
N ALA A 65 13.14 -15.65 9.77
CA ALA A 65 12.11 -14.76 9.25
C ALA A 65 11.51 -13.90 10.38
N GLU A 66 11.15 -14.51 11.51
CA GLU A 66 10.62 -13.83 12.70
C GLU A 66 11.60 -12.81 13.26
N ALA A 67 12.89 -13.16 13.35
CA ALA A 67 13.94 -12.25 13.79
C ALA A 67 14.08 -11.04 12.86
N THR A 68 13.95 -11.27 11.54
CA THR A 68 13.97 -10.20 10.54
C THR A 68 12.77 -9.27 10.71
N PHE A 69 11.55 -9.81 10.77
CA PHE A 69 10.35 -8.99 10.97
C PHE A 69 10.38 -8.20 12.28
N SER A 70 10.86 -8.82 13.36
CA SER A 70 11.01 -8.17 14.68
C SER A 70 11.96 -6.97 14.62
N LYS A 71 13.05 -7.06 13.85
CA LYS A 71 14.02 -5.98 13.68
C LYS A 71 13.46 -4.75 12.95
N TYR A 72 12.54 -4.96 12.01
CA TYR A 72 11.99 -3.89 11.16
C TYR A 72 10.57 -3.46 11.58
N ARG A 73 10.00 -4.08 12.61
CA ARG A 73 8.76 -3.63 13.24
C ARG A 73 9.02 -2.36 14.04
N TRP A 74 8.91 -1.20 13.40
CA TRP A 74 8.73 0.07 14.10
C TRP A 74 7.23 0.30 14.28
N ILE A 75 6.71 -0.16 15.42
CA ILE A 75 5.43 0.26 16.01
C ILE A 75 5.71 0.43 17.51
#